data_AF-A0A820XQM4-F1
#
_entry.id   AF-A0A820XQM4-F1
#
_cell.length_a   1.000
_cell.length_b   1.000
_cell.length_c   1.000
_cell.angle_alpha   90.00
_cell.angle_beta   90.00
_cell.angle_gamma   90.00
#
_symmetry.space_group_name_H-M   'P 1'
#
loop_
_entity.id
_entity.type
_entity.pdbx_description
1 polymer ?
#
loop_
_entity_poly.entity_id
_entity_poly.type
_entity_poly.pdbx_seq_one_letter_code
_entity_poly.pdbx_strand_id
1 'polypeptide(L)'
;MCIFEGSCSKNFPKAFCNETDVSKDGYPIYKRRNNSNEVHFTRNNTPVDNCFVVSYNSFLSLKYNAHINAELCSAVKAIKYINKYITKGYDCARIGVEVNSNDNLEKVVDYDEIKQYLNCRYINSQKAAWNLQDFPIHGQSHNVVMLSIHLKDGQSIFFEENQAETTL
;
A
#
# COMPACT_ATOMS: atom_id res chain seq x y z
N MET A 1 -16.47 14.23 -10.36
CA MET A 1 -15.37 15.19 -10.50
C MET A 1 -15.08 15.69 -9.10
N CYS A 2 -13.82 15.67 -8.68
CA CYS A 2 -13.44 16.06 -7.32
C CYS A 2 -13.17 17.58 -7.29
N ILE A 3 -14.17 18.37 -7.70
CA ILE A 3 -14.15 19.83 -7.58
C ILE A 3 -14.89 20.19 -6.30
N PHE A 4 -14.21 20.89 -5.40
CA PHE A 4 -14.77 21.45 -4.18
C PHE A 4 -14.31 22.91 -4.12
N GLU A 5 -15.25 23.84 -3.93
CA GLU A 5 -14.97 25.29 -3.89
C GLU A 5 -14.15 25.81 -5.10
N GLY A 6 -14.44 25.31 -6.29
CA GLY A 6 -13.76 25.74 -7.53
C GLY A 6 -12.35 25.17 -7.72
N SER A 7 -11.83 24.40 -6.77
CA SER A 7 -10.51 23.75 -6.88
C SER A 7 -10.63 22.23 -6.90
N CYS A 8 -9.74 21.56 -7.63
CA CYS A 8 -9.66 20.10 -7.61
C CYS A 8 -8.59 19.63 -6.64
N SER A 9 -8.96 18.76 -5.68
CA SER A 9 -8.02 18.14 -4.73
C SER A 9 -6.91 17.31 -5.39
N LYS A 10 -7.08 16.97 -6.68
CA LYS A 10 -6.14 16.21 -7.51
C LYS A 10 -5.40 17.10 -8.52
N ASN A 11 -5.45 18.42 -8.34
CA ASN A 11 -4.75 19.42 -9.16
C ASN A 11 -5.10 19.32 -10.65
N PHE A 12 -6.39 19.15 -10.96
CA PHE A 12 -6.95 19.29 -12.31
C PHE A 12 -7.55 20.70 -12.48
N PRO A 13 -7.55 21.26 -13.71
CA PRO A 13 -7.08 20.67 -14.97
C PRO A 13 -5.54 20.55 -15.06
N LYS A 14 -5.06 19.56 -15.80
CA LYS A 14 -3.63 19.38 -16.12
C LYS A 14 -3.34 19.92 -17.51
N ALA A 15 -2.17 20.53 -17.70
CA ALA A 15 -1.73 21.04 -19.01
C ALA A 15 -1.71 19.94 -20.08
N PHE A 16 -2.02 20.32 -21.32
CA PHE A 16 -1.85 19.46 -22.47
C PHE A 16 -0.39 19.08 -22.68
N CYS A 17 -0.15 17.87 -23.13
CA CYS A 17 1.18 17.34 -23.41
C CYS A 17 1.11 16.38 -24.59
N ASN A 18 1.96 16.57 -25.60
CA ASN A 18 1.90 15.74 -26.81
C ASN A 18 2.56 14.38 -26.62
N GLU A 19 3.39 14.19 -25.61
CA GLU A 19 4.09 12.94 -25.32
C GLU A 19 4.13 12.68 -23.82
N THR A 20 4.44 11.45 -23.41
CA THR A 20 4.64 11.15 -22.00
C THR A 20 6.12 11.38 -21.68
N ASP A 21 6.40 12.23 -20.70
CA ASP A 21 7.76 12.60 -20.30
C ASP A 21 7.95 12.49 -18.78
N VAL A 22 9.19 12.43 -18.31
CA VAL A 22 9.52 12.37 -16.88
C VAL A 22 9.82 13.78 -16.37
N SER A 23 9.01 14.26 -15.43
CA SER A 23 9.25 15.57 -14.78
C SER A 23 10.56 15.58 -13.98
N LYS A 24 11.12 16.77 -13.74
CA LYS A 24 12.25 17.02 -12.84
C LYS A 24 12.03 16.45 -11.42
N ASP A 25 10.77 16.38 -10.98
CA ASP A 25 10.40 15.83 -9.67
C ASP A 25 10.35 14.29 -9.62
N GLY A 26 10.52 13.63 -10.78
CA GLY A 26 10.50 12.19 -10.93
C GLY A 26 9.12 11.57 -11.18
N TYR A 27 8.07 12.38 -11.30
CA TYR A 27 6.74 11.90 -11.67
C TYR A 27 6.53 11.99 -13.18
N PRO A 28 5.87 11.01 -13.82
CA PRO A 28 5.53 11.08 -15.23
C PRO A 28 4.49 12.17 -15.50
N ILE A 29 4.74 12.97 -16.53
CA ILE A 29 3.79 13.86 -17.18
C ILE A 29 3.20 13.06 -18.33
N TYR A 30 1.96 12.61 -18.18
CA TYR A 30 1.29 11.84 -19.22
C TYR A 30 0.87 12.69 -20.41
N LYS A 31 0.96 12.10 -21.61
CA LYS A 31 0.37 12.64 -22.84
C LYS A 31 -1.11 12.99 -22.64
N ARG A 32 -1.45 14.25 -22.87
CA ARG A 32 -2.80 14.83 -22.88
C ARG A 32 -2.98 15.59 -24.19
N ARG A 33 -3.64 14.97 -25.16
CA ARG A 33 -3.85 15.58 -26.48
C ARG A 33 -4.89 16.69 -26.38
N ASN A 34 -4.56 17.85 -26.95
CA ASN A 34 -5.54 18.88 -27.21
C ASN A 34 -6.27 18.54 -28.50
N ASN A 35 -7.43 17.89 -28.36
CA ASN A 35 -8.35 17.71 -29.47
C ASN A 35 -9.23 18.96 -29.50
N SER A 36 -8.72 20.04 -30.09
CA SER A 36 -9.16 21.44 -29.92
C SER A 36 -10.62 21.78 -30.24
N ASN A 37 -11.48 20.80 -30.55
CA ASN A 37 -12.84 21.01 -31.04
C ASN A 37 -13.95 20.27 -30.26
N GLU A 38 -13.65 19.50 -29.21
CA GLU A 38 -14.70 18.76 -28.49
C GLU A 38 -14.63 19.04 -26.97
N VAL A 39 -15.39 20.03 -26.50
CA VAL A 39 -15.88 19.99 -25.12
C VAL A 39 -16.78 18.76 -25.05
N HIS A 40 -16.26 17.65 -24.54
CA HIS A 40 -16.95 16.37 -24.55
C HIS A 40 -18.18 16.39 -23.61
N PHE A 41 -18.15 17.19 -22.55
CA PHE A 41 -19.26 17.36 -21.62
C PHE A 41 -19.10 18.61 -20.75
N THR A 42 -20.23 19.15 -20.27
CA THR A 42 -20.25 20.22 -19.26
C THR A 42 -20.70 19.62 -17.94
N ARG A 43 -19.97 19.90 -16.86
CA ARG A 43 -20.37 19.49 -15.50
C ARG A 43 -20.23 20.68 -14.55
N ASN A 44 -21.29 20.98 -13.81
CA ASN A 44 -21.33 22.13 -12.89
C ASN A 44 -20.91 23.45 -13.56
N ASN A 45 -21.45 23.74 -14.76
CA ASN A 45 -21.10 24.89 -15.59
C ASN A 45 -19.62 25.02 -15.98
N THR A 46 -18.82 23.96 -15.77
CA THR A 46 -17.42 23.91 -16.20
C THR A 46 -17.33 23.03 -17.45
N PRO A 47 -16.84 23.56 -18.58
CA PRO A 47 -16.57 22.74 -19.76
C PRO A 47 -15.43 21.78 -19.46
N VAL A 48 -15.61 20.52 -19.81
CA VAL A 48 -14.67 19.45 -19.48
C VAL A 48 -14.08 18.88 -20.76
N ASP A 49 -12.76 18.96 -20.82
CA ASP A 49 -11.93 18.46 -21.91
C ASP A 49 -10.93 17.40 -21.39
N ASN A 50 -10.00 17.00 -22.24
CA ASN A 50 -8.94 16.04 -21.88
C ASN A 50 -8.03 16.53 -20.75
N CYS A 51 -8.04 17.83 -20.40
CA CYS A 51 -7.26 18.33 -19.26
C CYS A 51 -7.78 17.79 -17.93
N PHE A 52 -9.04 17.37 -17.84
CA PHE A 52 -9.69 16.84 -16.63
C PHE A 52 -9.71 15.31 -16.54
N VAL A 53 -9.24 14.62 -17.59
CA VAL A 53 -9.27 13.16 -17.67
C VAL A 53 -8.03 12.56 -17.02
N VAL A 54 -8.21 11.48 -16.24
CA VAL A 54 -7.08 10.68 -15.74
C VAL A 54 -6.62 9.76 -16.88
N SER A 55 -5.31 9.66 -17.10
CA SER A 55 -4.76 8.74 -18.09
C SER A 55 -5.20 7.31 -17.80
N TYR A 56 -5.63 6.60 -18.83
CA TYR A 56 -6.07 5.21 -18.72
C TYR A 56 -5.53 4.39 -19.89
N ASN A 57 -5.46 3.07 -19.69
CA ASN A 57 -5.15 2.14 -20.76
C ASN A 57 -6.46 1.59 -21.35
N SER A 58 -6.76 1.93 -22.61
CA SER A 58 -8.02 1.53 -23.26
C SER A 58 -8.22 0.00 -23.29
N PHE A 59 -7.17 -0.77 -23.56
CA PHE A 59 -7.24 -2.23 -23.57
C PHE A 59 -7.60 -2.79 -22.19
N LEU A 60 -6.91 -2.33 -21.14
CA LEU A 60 -7.18 -2.80 -19.78
C LEU A 60 -8.58 -2.37 -19.31
N SER A 61 -8.97 -1.12 -19.59
CA SER A 61 -10.29 -0.64 -19.19
C SER A 61 -11.42 -1.41 -19.85
N LEU A 62 -11.28 -1.76 -21.14
CA LEU A 62 -12.24 -2.59 -21.86
C LEU A 62 -12.25 -4.04 -21.35
N LYS A 63 -11.07 -4.64 -21.14
CA LYS A 63 -10.93 -6.03 -20.69
C LYS A 63 -11.57 -6.28 -19.32
N TYR A 64 -11.44 -5.32 -18.40
CA TYR A 64 -11.90 -5.47 -17.01
C TYR A 64 -13.16 -4.65 -16.69
N ASN A 65 -13.74 -3.96 -17.68
CA ASN A 65 -14.88 -3.06 -17.51
C ASN A 65 -14.72 -2.10 -16.31
N ALA A 66 -13.52 -1.56 -16.13
CA ALA A 66 -13.15 -0.74 -14.98
C ALA A 66 -12.16 0.34 -15.40
N HIS A 67 -12.21 1.52 -14.77
CA HIS A 67 -11.22 2.57 -15.06
C HIS A 67 -9.87 2.22 -14.43
N ILE A 68 -8.92 1.74 -15.24
CA ILE A 68 -7.59 1.34 -14.78
C ILE A 68 -6.58 2.45 -15.09
N ASN A 69 -6.04 3.04 -14.02
CA ASN A 69 -4.91 3.94 -14.10
C ASN A 69 -3.62 3.12 -14.16
N ALA A 70 -2.79 3.35 -15.19
CA ALA A 70 -1.50 2.70 -15.34
C ALA A 70 -0.41 3.74 -15.12
N GLU A 71 0.43 3.53 -14.10
CA GLU A 71 1.47 4.49 -13.75
C GLU A 71 2.87 4.01 -14.08
N LEU A 72 3.65 4.86 -14.75
CA LEU A 72 5.07 4.59 -15.02
C LEU A 72 5.90 5.05 -13.82
N CYS A 73 6.51 4.10 -13.13
CA CYS A 73 7.35 4.33 -11.97
C CYS A 73 8.83 4.17 -12.35
N SER A 74 9.50 5.27 -12.69
CA SER A 74 10.94 5.26 -13.01
C SER A 74 11.82 5.97 -11.98
N ALA A 75 11.25 6.88 -11.17
CA ALA A 75 12.03 7.63 -10.19
C ALA A 75 12.20 6.90 -8.86
N VAL A 76 13.32 7.15 -8.19
CA VAL A 76 13.64 6.60 -6.85
C VAL A 76 12.53 6.88 -5.83
N LYS A 77 11.88 8.06 -5.90
CA LYS A 77 10.74 8.40 -5.04
C LYS A 77 9.55 7.48 -5.27
N ALA A 78 9.26 7.14 -6.52
CA ALA A 78 8.16 6.28 -6.89
C ALA A 78 8.49 4.80 -6.55
N ILE A 79 9.73 4.36 -6.73
CA ILE A 79 10.20 3.03 -6.28
C ILE A 79 10.11 2.93 -4.75
N LYS A 80 10.57 3.96 -4.02
CA LYS A 80 10.41 4.04 -2.56
C LYS A 80 8.95 4.02 -2.16
N TYR A 81 8.07 4.70 -2.91
CA TYR A 81 6.64 4.69 -2.66
C TYR A 81 6.11 3.26 -2.82
N ILE A 82 6.29 2.62 -3.98
CA ILE A 82 5.83 1.24 -4.21
C ILE A 82 6.36 0.29 -3.14
N ASN A 83 7.67 0.30 -2.88
CA ASN A 83 8.27 -0.54 -1.84
C ASN A 83 7.67 -0.23 -0.47
N LYS A 84 7.48 1.04 -0.11
CA LYS A 84 6.77 1.41 1.12
C LYS A 84 5.40 0.76 1.19
N TYR A 85 4.60 0.70 0.12
CA TYR A 85 3.28 0.07 0.17
C TYR A 85 3.32 -1.46 0.19
N ILE A 86 4.31 -2.07 -0.46
CA ILE A 86 4.51 -3.53 -0.44
C ILE A 86 5.03 -3.99 0.93
N THR A 87 5.96 -3.24 1.51
CA THR A 87 6.63 -3.57 2.78
C THR A 87 6.00 -2.91 3.98
N LYS A 88 5.04 -1.98 3.80
CA LYS A 88 4.20 -1.49 4.90
C LYS A 88 3.50 -2.72 5.43
N GLY A 89 3.85 -3.07 6.67
CA GLY A 89 3.32 -4.21 7.37
C GLY A 89 1.80 -4.25 7.26
N TYR A 90 1.25 -5.44 7.41
CA TYR A 90 -0.18 -5.60 7.44
C TYR A 90 -0.79 -4.94 8.66
N ASP A 91 -2.00 -4.42 8.52
CA ASP A 91 -2.75 -3.93 9.66
C ASP A 91 -3.02 -5.11 10.60
N CYS A 92 -2.54 -5.01 11.84
CA CYS A 92 -2.72 -6.02 12.88
C CYS A 92 -3.74 -5.53 13.90
N ALA A 93 -4.58 -6.43 14.37
CA ALA A 93 -5.43 -6.24 15.53
C ALA A 93 -4.99 -7.21 16.63
N ARG A 94 -4.91 -6.70 17.86
CA ARG A 94 -4.74 -7.54 19.05
C ARG A 94 -6.11 -7.71 19.71
N ILE A 95 -6.58 -8.94 19.81
CA ILE A 95 -7.87 -9.28 20.40
C ILE A 95 -7.61 -9.91 21.77
N GLY A 96 -8.20 -9.35 22.81
CA GLY A 96 -8.23 -9.96 24.14
C GLY A 96 -9.38 -10.96 24.23
N VAL A 97 -9.08 -12.19 24.63
CA VAL A 97 -10.09 -13.25 24.84
C VAL A 97 -10.36 -13.34 26.34
N GLU A 98 -11.57 -12.96 26.74
CA GLU A 98 -12.05 -13.16 28.12
C GLU A 98 -12.87 -14.45 28.19
N VAL A 99 -12.43 -15.38 29.04
CA VAL A 99 -13.18 -16.61 29.31
C VAL A 99 -14.18 -16.32 30.43
N ASN A 100 -15.48 -16.28 30.10
CA ASN A 100 -16.54 -16.19 31.10
C ASN A 100 -16.81 -17.58 31.69
N SER A 101 -16.19 -17.88 32.82
CA SER A 101 -16.50 -19.08 33.61
C SER A 101 -17.78 -18.84 34.41
N ASN A 102 -18.89 -19.44 33.98
CA ASN A 102 -20.20 -19.34 34.63
C ASN A 102 -20.41 -20.34 35.80
N ASP A 103 -19.35 -20.88 36.40
CA ASP A 103 -19.50 -21.82 37.52
C ASP A 103 -18.85 -21.28 38.80
N ASN A 104 -19.67 -21.20 39.85
CA ASN A 104 -19.34 -20.80 41.22
C ASN A 104 -18.47 -21.85 41.95
N LEU A 105 -17.29 -22.17 41.41
CA LEU A 105 -16.28 -23.02 42.05
C LEU A 105 -14.94 -22.28 42.06
N GLU A 106 -14.25 -22.33 43.20
CA GLU A 106 -13.05 -21.55 43.54
C GLU A 106 -12.12 -21.28 42.34
N LYS A 107 -11.97 -20.00 42.00
CA LYS A 107 -11.10 -19.51 40.94
C LYS A 107 -9.63 -19.77 41.28
N VAL A 108 -9.08 -20.87 40.78
CA VAL A 108 -7.66 -20.88 40.39
C VAL A 108 -7.59 -20.12 39.07
N VAL A 109 -7.20 -18.85 39.12
CA VAL A 109 -6.97 -18.05 37.92
C VAL A 109 -5.65 -18.54 37.30
N ASP A 110 -5.73 -19.49 36.38
CA ASP A 110 -4.60 -19.86 35.52
C ASP A 110 -4.43 -18.75 34.47
N TYR A 111 -3.60 -17.76 34.82
CA TYR A 111 -3.35 -16.58 34.00
C TYR A 111 -2.31 -16.90 32.92
N ASP A 112 -2.77 -17.45 31.80
CA ASP A 112 -1.93 -17.72 30.63
C ASP A 112 -1.95 -16.52 29.67
N GLU A 113 -0.95 -15.64 29.81
CA GLU A 113 -0.77 -14.44 28.97
C GLU A 113 -0.76 -14.75 27.47
N ILE A 114 -0.30 -15.94 27.08
CA ILE A 114 -0.18 -16.34 25.67
C ILE A 114 -1.56 -16.66 25.10
N LYS A 115 -2.42 -17.33 25.88
CA LYS A 115 -3.80 -17.64 25.45
C LYS A 115 -4.74 -16.44 25.50
N GLN A 116 -4.41 -15.43 26.30
CA GLN A 116 -5.27 -14.25 26.47
C GLN A 116 -5.31 -13.34 25.24
N TYR A 117 -4.28 -13.37 24.38
CA TYR A 117 -4.17 -12.44 23.26
C TYR A 117 -4.02 -13.15 21.92
N LEU A 118 -4.94 -12.87 21.01
CA LEU A 118 -4.83 -13.24 19.61
C LEU A 118 -4.27 -12.08 18.81
N ASN A 119 -3.17 -12.32 18.11
CA ASN A 119 -2.64 -11.39 17.13
C ASN A 119 -3.22 -11.73 15.76
N CYS A 120 -4.09 -10.87 15.25
CA CYS A 120 -4.82 -11.09 14.00
C CYS A 120 -4.33 -10.12 12.93
N ARG A 121 -4.17 -10.63 11.71
CA ARG A 121 -3.85 -9.83 10.52
C ARG A 121 -5.13 -9.49 9.77
N TYR A 122 -5.36 -8.22 9.47
CA TYR A 122 -6.41 -7.83 8.54
C TYR A 122 -6.06 -8.27 7.10
N ILE A 123 -7.04 -8.87 6.43
CA ILE A 123 -6.97 -9.28 5.03
C ILE A 123 -8.21 -8.70 4.34
N ASN A 124 -8.00 -7.91 3.28
CA ASN A 124 -9.11 -7.40 2.47
C ASN A 124 -9.80 -8.52 1.67
N SER A 125 -11.03 -8.29 1.22
CA SER A 125 -11.84 -9.30 0.53
C SER A 125 -11.18 -9.84 -0.74
N GLN A 126 -10.50 -8.97 -1.50
CA GLN A 126 -9.83 -9.37 -2.74
C GLN A 126 -8.65 -10.31 -2.46
N LYS A 127 -7.82 -10.00 -1.45
CA LYS A 127 -6.68 -10.82 -1.05
C LYS A 127 -7.13 -12.14 -0.44
N ALA A 128 -8.23 -12.14 0.33
CA ALA A 128 -8.82 -13.36 0.87
C ALA A 128 -9.26 -14.31 -0.26
N ALA A 129 -9.96 -13.79 -1.28
CA ALA A 129 -10.35 -14.59 -2.44
C ALA A 129 -9.13 -15.12 -3.21
N TRP A 130 -8.09 -14.31 -3.37
CA TRP A 130 -6.84 -14.72 -4.02
C TRP A 130 -6.13 -15.86 -3.30
N ASN A 131 -6.08 -15.79 -1.96
CA ASN A 131 -5.55 -16.86 -1.10
C ASN A 131 -6.42 -18.13 -1.16
N LEU A 132 -7.76 -17.97 -1.13
CA LEU A 132 -8.69 -19.10 -1.16
C LEU A 132 -8.59 -19.89 -2.47
N GLN A 133 -8.24 -19.21 -3.56
CA GLN A 133 -8.01 -19.81 -4.87
C GLN A 133 -6.55 -20.23 -5.11
N ASP A 134 -5.68 -20.10 -4.10
CA ASP A 134 -4.25 -20.44 -4.13
C ASP A 134 -3.48 -19.84 -5.31
N PHE A 135 -3.82 -18.60 -5.68
CA PHE A 135 -3.12 -17.91 -6.76
C PHE A 135 -1.78 -17.33 -6.27
N PRO A 136 -0.72 -17.36 -7.11
CA PRO A 136 0.57 -16.77 -6.75
C PRO A 136 0.42 -15.26 -6.52
N ILE A 137 0.92 -14.79 -5.37
CA ILE A 137 0.77 -13.39 -4.92
C ILE A 137 2.00 -12.56 -5.29
N HIS A 138 3.18 -13.14 -5.18
CA HIS A 138 4.45 -12.51 -5.52
C HIS A 138 5.44 -13.56 -5.98
N GLY A 139 6.34 -13.15 -6.88
CA GLY A 139 7.52 -13.93 -7.26
C GLY A 139 8.74 -13.04 -7.08
N GLN A 140 9.78 -13.58 -6.44
CA GLN A 140 11.07 -12.93 -6.32
C GLN A 140 12.11 -13.80 -7.04
N SER A 141 12.88 -13.21 -7.93
CA SER A 141 13.98 -13.92 -8.62
C SER A 141 15.20 -14.10 -7.71
N HIS A 142 15.36 -13.26 -6.70
CA HIS A 142 16.51 -13.25 -5.80
C HIS A 142 16.04 -12.99 -4.36
N ASN A 143 16.67 -13.64 -3.39
CA ASN A 143 16.42 -13.38 -1.97
C ASN A 143 17.07 -12.06 -1.56
N VAL A 144 16.25 -11.16 -0.99
CA VAL A 144 16.76 -9.93 -0.35
C VAL A 144 16.98 -10.21 1.12
N VAL A 145 18.23 -10.21 1.56
CA VAL A 145 18.60 -10.40 2.97
C VAL A 145 18.89 -9.03 3.58
N MET A 146 18.30 -8.71 4.72
CA MET A 146 18.75 -7.56 5.50
C MET A 146 20.10 -7.89 6.13
N LEU A 147 21.12 -7.12 5.78
CA LEU A 147 22.39 -7.16 6.47
C LEU A 147 22.27 -6.40 7.79
N SER A 148 22.65 -7.03 8.89
CA SER A 148 22.76 -6.40 10.20
C SER A 148 23.94 -5.43 10.18
N ILE A 149 23.69 -4.16 9.88
CA ILE A 149 24.72 -3.12 9.92
C ILE A 149 24.74 -2.57 11.34
N HIS A 150 25.74 -2.98 12.11
CA HIS A 150 26.00 -2.44 13.43
C HIS A 150 27.03 -1.30 13.34
N LEU A 151 26.86 -0.28 14.17
CA LEU A 151 27.93 0.70 14.42
C LEU A 151 29.08 -0.01 15.17
N LYS A 152 30.27 0.60 15.17
CA LYS A 152 31.39 0.12 15.99
C LYS A 152 30.91 -0.03 17.44
N ASP A 153 31.13 -1.21 18.02
CA ASP A 153 30.70 -1.62 19.37
C ASP A 153 29.17 -1.76 19.59
N GLY A 154 28.34 -1.69 18.55
CA GLY A 154 26.87 -1.83 18.62
C GLY A 154 26.34 -3.22 18.24
N GLN A 155 27.14 -4.27 18.44
CA GLN A 155 26.82 -5.64 18.03
C GLN A 155 25.78 -6.25 18.99
N SER A 156 24.82 -7.01 18.46
CA SER A 156 23.88 -7.76 19.30
C SER A 156 24.59 -8.98 19.90
N ILE A 157 24.62 -9.05 21.23
CA ILE A 157 25.16 -10.18 22.00
C ILE A 157 23.98 -10.99 22.51
N PHE A 158 24.01 -12.30 22.29
CA PHE A 158 23.00 -13.23 22.80
C PHE A 158 23.62 -14.01 23.97
N PHE A 159 22.90 -14.08 25.09
CA PHE A 159 23.29 -14.89 26.24
C PHE A 159 22.47 -16.18 26.23
N GLU A 160 23.14 -17.33 26.29
CA GLU A 160 22.47 -18.60 26.55
C GLU A 160 22.31 -18.79 28.07
N GLU A 161 21.20 -19.40 28.51
CA GLU A 161 20.82 -19.56 29.93
C GLU A 161 21.90 -20.19 30.83
N ASN A 162 22.94 -20.82 30.25
CA ASN A 162 24.02 -21.50 30.97
C ASN A 162 25.40 -20.84 30.85
N GLN A 163 25.53 -19.63 30.26
CA GLN A 163 26.81 -18.94 30.21
C GLN A 163 26.85 -17.79 31.22
N ALA A 164 27.69 -17.95 32.24
CA ALA A 164 27.97 -16.91 33.23
C ALA A 164 28.69 -15.71 32.58
N GLU A 165 28.28 -14.51 32.98
CA GLU A 165 28.81 -13.23 32.51
C GLU A 165 30.32 -13.17 32.67
N THR A 166 31.06 -13.19 31.55
CA THR A 166 32.44 -12.73 31.55
C THR A 166 32.44 -11.30 31.03
N THR A 167 32.37 -10.36 31.95
CA THR A 167 32.53 -8.92 31.68
C THR A 167 33.93 -8.68 31.11
N LEU A 168 34.01 -8.05 29.94
CA LEU A 168 35.25 -7.46 29.43
C LEU A 168 35.58 -6.15 30.15
#